data_AF-A0A955KAJ0-F1
#
_entry.id   AF-A0A955KAJ0-F1
#
_cell.length_a   1.000
_cell.length_b   1.000
_cell.length_c   1.000
_cell.angle_alpha   90.00
_cell.angle_beta   90.00
_cell.angle_gamma   90.00
#
_symmetry.space_group_name_H-M   'P 1'
#
loop_
_entity.id
_entity.type
_entity.pdbx_description
1 polymer ?
#
loop_
_entity_poly.entity_id
_entity_poly.type
_entity_poly.pdbx_seq_one_letter_code
_entity_poly.pdbx_strand_id
1 'polypeptide(L)'
;MQENHKTGWITKKNIFVALLGAVLTYMLVTSVVDTRMQAVEQNIRDRLSDQEVLLAAIAETTARNGADAVTERVVQDCSLTERSSFDTLLGRLDKGLSYSELTELERLFGRCGSFYSERKAMMVSRLSRETEIYESYVEQLSTVTGEDHAEEFRVAEWKALATNEQERSELLASLVNLQDQIIATLLNGASATSPEMTPILYEVREAQDTLIVVTKQISDLRTSLVAL
;
A
#
# COMPACT_ATOMS: atom_id res chain seq x y z
N MET A 1 -46.22 52.47 -53.58
CA MET A 1 -46.11 51.31 -52.67
C MET A 1 -45.21 50.25 -53.30
N GLN A 2 -43.87 50.35 -53.17
CA GLN A 2 -42.97 49.31 -53.72
C GLN A 2 -41.54 49.30 -53.13
N GLU A 3 -41.34 49.64 -51.85
CA GLU A 3 -39.99 49.67 -51.25
C GLU A 3 -39.70 48.61 -50.15
N ASN A 4 -40.66 47.83 -49.68
CA ASN A 4 -40.43 46.96 -48.51
C ASN A 4 -39.89 45.55 -48.79
N HIS A 5 -39.65 45.15 -50.06
CA HIS A 5 -39.31 43.74 -50.36
C HIS A 5 -37.80 43.43 -50.36
N LYS A 6 -36.92 44.43 -50.52
CA LYS A 6 -35.46 44.24 -50.58
C LYS A 6 -34.79 44.13 -49.20
N THR A 7 -35.30 44.85 -48.21
CA THR A 7 -34.77 44.87 -46.82
C THR A 7 -34.97 43.54 -46.10
N GLY A 8 -36.06 42.83 -46.36
CA GLY A 8 -36.35 41.51 -45.77
C GLY A 8 -35.48 40.36 -46.30
N TRP A 9 -34.96 40.47 -47.53
CA TRP A 9 -34.11 39.43 -48.12
C TRP A 9 -32.66 39.52 -47.63
N ILE A 10 -32.14 40.73 -47.46
CA ILE A 10 -30.78 40.99 -46.95
C ILE A 10 -30.68 40.59 -45.46
N THR A 11 -31.71 40.89 -44.66
CA THR A 11 -31.76 40.50 -43.24
C THR A 11 -31.81 38.99 -43.05
N LYS A 12 -32.61 38.25 -43.83
CA LYS A 12 -32.65 36.78 -43.78
C LYS A 12 -31.32 36.12 -44.16
N LYS A 13 -30.62 36.66 -45.17
CA LYS A 13 -29.31 36.16 -45.58
C LYS A 13 -28.25 36.35 -44.48
N ASN A 14 -28.25 37.50 -43.81
CA ASN A 14 -27.31 37.78 -42.73
C ASN A 14 -27.57 36.89 -41.49
N ILE A 15 -28.84 36.65 -41.14
CA ILE A 15 -29.22 35.74 -40.04
C ILE A 15 -28.76 34.30 -40.34
N PHE A 16 -28.94 33.83 -41.58
CA PHE A 16 -28.50 32.49 -41.97
C PHE A 16 -26.98 32.32 -41.89
N VAL A 17 -26.20 33.29 -42.35
CA VAL A 17 -24.73 33.27 -42.25
C VAL A 17 -24.28 33.27 -40.78
N ALA A 18 -24.92 34.07 -39.92
CA ALA A 18 -24.61 34.09 -38.50
C ALA A 18 -24.92 32.74 -37.82
N LEU A 19 -26.05 32.12 -38.13
CA LEU A 19 -26.40 30.78 -37.63
C LEU A 19 -25.41 29.71 -38.09
N LEU A 20 -25.04 29.73 -39.37
CA LEU A 20 -24.11 28.75 -39.93
C LEU A 20 -22.69 28.91 -39.34
N GLY A 21 -22.27 30.15 -39.10
CA GLY A 21 -21.04 30.46 -38.36
C GLY A 21 -21.10 29.99 -36.90
N ALA A 22 -22.23 30.17 -36.21
CA ALA A 22 -22.43 29.67 -34.84
C ALA A 22 -22.41 28.14 -34.77
N VAL A 23 -23.01 27.44 -35.74
CA VAL A 23 -22.97 25.97 -35.80
C VAL A 23 -21.57 25.45 -36.09
N LEU A 24 -20.85 26.06 -37.04
CA LEU A 24 -19.46 25.67 -37.35
C LEU A 24 -18.52 25.91 -36.17
N THR A 25 -18.65 27.05 -35.49
CA THR A 25 -17.85 27.34 -34.29
C THR A 25 -18.18 26.39 -33.16
N TYR A 26 -19.47 26.09 -32.93
CA TYR A 26 -19.88 25.08 -31.97
C TYR A 26 -19.25 23.71 -32.30
N MET A 27 -19.40 23.22 -33.53
CA MET A 27 -18.83 21.92 -33.95
C MET A 27 -17.30 21.86 -33.81
N LEU A 28 -16.59 22.94 -34.15
CA LEU A 28 -15.13 23.01 -33.97
C LEU A 28 -14.75 22.98 -32.48
N VAL A 29 -15.48 23.71 -31.63
CA VAL A 29 -15.25 23.70 -30.19
C VAL A 29 -15.52 22.31 -29.62
N THR A 30 -16.65 21.69 -29.96
CA THR A 30 -17.00 20.34 -29.50
C THR A 30 -15.95 19.32 -29.93
N SER A 31 -15.51 19.34 -31.19
CA SER A 31 -14.47 18.43 -31.69
C SER A 31 -13.13 18.61 -30.97
N VAL A 32 -12.73 19.85 -30.69
CA VAL A 32 -11.49 20.11 -29.92
C VAL A 32 -11.64 19.63 -28.48
N VAL A 33 -12.80 19.85 -27.85
CA VAL A 33 -13.09 19.38 -26.49
C VAL A 33 -13.05 17.85 -26.44
N ASP A 34 -13.70 17.16 -27.38
CA ASP A 34 -13.72 15.69 -27.44
C ASP A 34 -12.31 15.11 -27.61
N THR A 35 -11.52 15.69 -28.52
CA THR A 35 -10.12 15.25 -28.73
C THR A 35 -9.27 15.45 -27.48
N ARG A 36 -9.48 16.57 -26.76
CA ARG A 36 -8.76 16.85 -25.52
C ARG A 36 -9.18 15.90 -24.40
N MET A 37 -10.47 15.59 -24.28
CA MET A 37 -10.96 14.65 -23.28
C MET A 37 -10.45 13.23 -23.53
N GLN A 38 -10.46 12.76 -24.78
CA GLN A 38 -9.86 11.48 -25.14
C GLN A 38 -8.36 11.42 -24.80
N ALA A 39 -7.62 12.50 -25.05
CA ALA A 39 -6.20 12.56 -24.69
C ALA A 39 -5.97 12.54 -23.16
N VAL A 40 -6.83 13.19 -22.38
CA VAL A 40 -6.78 13.16 -20.91
C VAL A 40 -7.11 11.76 -20.39
N GLU A 41 -8.19 11.15 -20.89
CA GLU A 41 -8.58 9.79 -20.52
C GLU A 41 -7.44 8.80 -20.78
N GLN A 42 -6.85 8.84 -21.97
CA GLN A 42 -5.72 7.96 -22.30
C GLN A 42 -4.53 8.20 -21.38
N ASN A 43 -4.20 9.46 -21.06
CA ASN A 43 -3.09 9.74 -20.15
C ASN A 43 -3.34 9.19 -18.73
N ILE A 44 -4.59 9.22 -18.25
CA ILE A 44 -4.94 8.66 -16.95
C ILE A 44 -4.83 7.13 -17.00
N ARG A 45 -5.35 6.48 -18.05
CA ARG A 45 -5.23 5.02 -18.24
C ARG A 45 -3.76 4.56 -18.29
N ASP A 46 -2.90 5.30 -18.99
CA ASP A 46 -1.47 4.99 -19.04
C ASP A 46 -0.84 5.06 -17.63
N ARG A 47 -1.16 6.10 -16.85
CA ARG A 47 -0.68 6.23 -15.46
C ARG A 47 -1.24 5.15 -14.54
N LEU A 48 -2.50 4.75 -14.72
CA LEU A 48 -3.10 3.66 -13.96
C LEU A 48 -2.37 2.35 -14.23
N SER A 49 -2.03 2.06 -15.49
CA SER A 49 -1.26 0.87 -15.85
C SER A 49 0.14 0.89 -15.22
N ASP A 50 0.87 2.01 -15.29
CA ASP A 50 2.18 2.16 -14.66
C ASP A 50 2.09 1.99 -13.13
N GLN A 51 1.05 2.57 -12.51
CA GLN A 51 0.83 2.51 -11.07
C GLN A 51 0.44 1.10 -10.60
N GLU A 52 -0.35 0.37 -11.38
CA GLU A 52 -0.71 -1.03 -11.08
C GLU A 52 0.53 -1.94 -11.10
N VAL A 53 1.42 -1.76 -12.08
CA VAL A 53 2.72 -2.48 -12.14
C VAL A 53 3.58 -2.16 -10.91
N LEU A 54 3.63 -0.88 -10.50
CA LEU A 54 4.34 -0.46 -9.29
C LEU A 54 3.76 -1.11 -8.03
N LEU A 55 2.43 -1.11 -7.87
CA LEU A 55 1.72 -1.73 -6.75
C LEU A 55 2.01 -3.23 -6.67
N ALA A 56 1.92 -3.93 -7.81
CA ALA A 56 2.25 -5.36 -7.89
C ALA A 56 3.69 -5.64 -7.47
N ALA A 57 4.65 -4.83 -7.93
CA ALA A 57 6.06 -4.97 -7.57
C ALA A 57 6.31 -4.73 -6.06
N ILE A 58 5.65 -3.73 -5.47
CA ILE A 58 5.74 -3.45 -4.03
C ILE A 58 5.11 -4.58 -3.23
N ALA A 59 3.93 -5.06 -3.63
CA ALA A 59 3.23 -6.17 -2.96
C ALA A 59 4.07 -7.45 -2.98
N GLU A 60 4.69 -7.78 -4.12
CA GLU A 60 5.55 -8.96 -4.25
C GLU A 60 6.84 -8.83 -3.43
N THR A 61 7.46 -7.64 -3.44
CA THR A 61 8.64 -7.35 -2.62
C THR A 61 8.32 -7.48 -1.13
N THR A 62 7.21 -6.88 -0.69
CA THR A 62 6.71 -6.94 0.70
C THR A 62 6.41 -8.38 1.13
N ALA A 63 5.83 -9.18 0.24
CA ALA A 63 5.51 -10.58 0.49
C ALA A 63 6.76 -11.44 0.76
N ARG A 64 7.85 -11.21 0.01
CA ARG A 64 9.13 -11.92 0.17
C ARG A 64 9.95 -11.40 1.35
N ASN A 65 9.38 -10.53 2.18
CA ASN A 65 10.07 -9.76 3.21
C ASN A 65 11.27 -8.97 2.63
N GLY A 66 11.24 -8.63 1.35
CA GLY A 66 12.25 -7.80 0.71
C GLY A 66 12.06 -6.33 1.06
N ALA A 67 12.99 -5.51 0.61
CA ALA A 67 12.92 -4.06 0.69
C ALA A 67 13.47 -3.44 -0.59
N ASP A 68 13.00 -2.25 -0.92
CA ASP A 68 13.63 -1.45 -1.95
C ASP A 68 14.92 -0.78 -1.44
N ALA A 69 15.73 -0.26 -2.37
CA ALA A 69 17.00 0.37 -2.05
C ALA A 69 16.89 1.64 -1.17
N VAL A 70 15.71 2.27 -1.07
CA VAL A 70 15.50 3.41 -0.17
C VAL A 70 15.31 2.90 1.25
N THR A 71 14.45 1.90 1.40
CA THR A 71 14.16 1.23 2.68
C THR A 71 15.41 0.60 3.27
N GLU A 72 16.24 -0.08 2.45
CA GLU A 72 17.51 -0.66 2.89
C GLU A 72 18.54 0.37 3.38
N ARG A 73 18.44 1.63 2.96
CA ARG A 73 19.31 2.71 3.45
C ARG A 73 18.83 3.30 4.77
N VAL A 74 17.52 3.27 5.01
CA VAL A 74 16.89 3.85 6.20
C VAL A 74 16.93 2.86 7.37
N VAL A 75 16.59 1.60 7.12
CA VAL A 75 16.59 0.55 8.14
C VAL A 75 17.91 -0.21 8.06
N GLN A 76 18.83 0.11 8.97
CA GLN A 76 20.14 -0.53 9.04
C GLN A 76 20.05 -1.84 9.80
N ASP A 77 20.56 -2.92 9.19
CA ASP A 77 20.74 -4.19 9.87
C ASP A 77 21.86 -4.09 10.90
N CYS A 78 21.81 -4.93 11.93
CA CYS A 78 22.95 -5.16 12.80
C CYS A 78 24.06 -5.93 12.04
N SER A 79 25.27 -5.92 12.57
CA SER A 79 26.39 -6.60 11.89
C SER A 79 26.14 -8.12 11.81
N LEU A 80 26.70 -8.79 10.80
CA LEU A 80 26.58 -10.25 10.64
C LEU A 80 27.02 -11.02 11.90
N THR A 81 28.05 -10.52 12.58
CA THR A 81 28.52 -11.10 13.85
C THR A 81 27.46 -10.98 14.94
N GLU A 82 26.85 -9.81 15.10
CA GLU A 82 25.79 -9.58 16.10
C GLU A 82 24.55 -10.40 15.80
N ARG A 83 24.14 -10.47 14.53
CA ARG A 83 23.02 -11.31 14.08
C ARG A 83 23.26 -12.78 14.41
N SER A 84 24.44 -13.29 14.09
CA SER A 84 24.79 -14.69 14.39
C SER A 84 24.79 -14.99 15.89
N SER A 85 25.34 -14.08 16.71
CA SER A 85 25.30 -14.21 18.17
C SER A 85 23.87 -14.14 18.72
N PHE A 86 23.06 -13.23 18.19
CA PHE A 86 21.65 -13.07 18.56
C PHE A 86 20.85 -14.35 18.27
N ASP A 87 20.94 -14.88 17.05
CA ASP A 87 20.24 -16.10 16.65
C ASP A 87 20.69 -17.32 17.48
N THR A 88 21.98 -17.38 17.81
CA THR A 88 22.54 -18.45 18.66
C THR A 88 21.98 -18.40 20.08
N LEU A 89 21.86 -17.20 20.67
CA LEU A 89 21.33 -17.02 22.02
C LEU A 89 19.81 -17.28 22.05
N LEU A 90 19.06 -16.74 21.09
CA LEU A 90 17.62 -17.00 20.95
C LEU A 90 17.32 -18.49 20.81
N GLY A 91 18.05 -19.20 19.94
CA GLY A 91 17.85 -20.64 19.73
C GLY A 91 18.19 -21.52 20.95
N ARG A 92 18.82 -20.95 21.97
CA ARG A 92 19.15 -21.62 23.24
C ARG A 92 18.23 -21.20 24.39
N LEU A 93 17.28 -20.30 24.17
CA LEU A 93 16.40 -19.77 25.23
C LEU A 93 15.69 -20.90 25.99
N ASP A 94 15.17 -21.90 25.28
CA ASP A 94 14.49 -23.07 25.86
C ASP A 94 15.39 -23.97 26.71
N LYS A 95 16.71 -23.96 26.45
CA LYS A 95 17.69 -24.76 27.19
C LYS A 95 18.16 -24.08 28.48
N GLY A 96 17.65 -22.87 28.73
CA GLY A 96 18.15 -21.98 29.77
C GLY A 96 19.41 -21.26 29.31
N LEU A 97 19.42 -19.96 29.55
CA LEU A 97 20.59 -19.10 29.39
C LEU A 97 21.09 -18.70 30.77
N SER A 98 22.41 -18.58 30.93
CA SER A 98 22.98 -17.94 32.11
C SER A 98 22.59 -16.46 32.17
N TYR A 99 22.66 -15.85 33.34
CA TYR A 99 22.34 -14.42 33.51
C TYR A 99 23.15 -13.52 32.55
N SER A 100 24.46 -13.78 32.41
CA SER A 100 25.31 -13.04 31.47
C SER A 100 24.91 -13.23 30.01
N GLU A 101 24.42 -14.42 29.63
CA GLU A 101 23.91 -14.68 28.28
C GLU A 101 22.56 -14.00 28.03
N LEU A 102 21.69 -13.92 29.05
CA LEU A 102 20.42 -13.18 28.97
C LEU A 102 20.64 -11.68 28.82
N THR A 103 21.59 -11.10 29.57
CA THR A 103 21.94 -9.67 29.43
C THR A 103 22.51 -9.37 28.05
N GLU A 104 23.34 -10.25 27.51
CA GLU A 104 23.85 -10.10 26.14
C GLU A 104 22.74 -10.27 25.09
N LEU A 105 21.80 -11.20 25.32
CA LEU A 105 20.63 -11.38 24.48
C LEU A 105 19.76 -10.11 24.46
N GLU A 106 19.46 -9.50 25.61
CA GLU A 106 18.71 -8.24 25.71
C GLU A 106 19.42 -7.11 24.94
N ARG A 107 20.74 -6.96 25.12
CA ARG A 107 21.53 -5.97 24.40
C ARG A 107 21.50 -6.18 22.88
N LEU A 108 21.57 -7.43 22.42
CA LEU A 108 21.47 -7.76 21.00
C LEU A 108 20.05 -7.61 20.47
N PHE A 109 19.03 -7.92 21.28
CA PHE A 109 17.62 -7.74 20.94
C PHE A 109 17.31 -6.28 20.63
N GLY A 110 17.74 -5.35 21.48
CA GLY A 110 17.58 -3.91 21.25
C GLY A 110 18.31 -3.37 20.01
N ARG A 111 19.21 -4.15 19.39
CA ARG A 111 19.96 -3.75 18.19
C ARG A 111 19.56 -4.50 16.93
N CYS A 112 19.12 -5.74 17.04
CA CYS A 112 18.84 -6.63 15.93
C CYS A 112 17.35 -7.01 15.82
N GLY A 113 16.59 -6.92 16.92
CA GLY A 113 15.25 -7.50 17.07
C GLY A 113 14.17 -6.80 16.26
N SER A 114 14.25 -5.47 16.13
CA SER A 114 13.24 -4.67 15.41
C SER A 114 13.49 -4.57 13.90
N PHE A 115 14.69 -4.94 13.41
CA PHE A 115 15.08 -4.73 12.00
C PHE A 115 14.03 -5.23 11.00
N TYR A 116 13.56 -6.48 11.16
CA TYR A 116 12.63 -7.07 10.21
C TYR A 116 11.22 -6.45 10.30
N SER A 117 10.76 -6.09 11.50
CA SER A 117 9.45 -5.47 11.69
C SER A 117 9.44 -4.02 11.19
N GLU A 118 10.50 -3.24 11.45
CA GLU A 118 10.68 -1.88 10.94
C GLU A 118 10.77 -1.85 9.41
N ARG A 119 11.57 -2.74 8.83
CA ARG A 119 11.70 -2.87 7.37
C ARG A 119 10.35 -3.18 6.72
N LYS A 120 9.60 -4.10 7.31
CA LYS A 120 8.27 -4.44 6.81
C LYS A 120 7.31 -3.26 6.95
N ALA A 121 7.28 -2.59 8.10
CA ALA A 121 6.42 -1.42 8.32
C ALA A 121 6.65 -0.32 7.28
N MET A 122 7.91 -0.08 6.90
CA MET A 122 8.24 0.90 5.86
C MET A 122 7.71 0.49 4.48
N MET A 123 7.89 -0.78 4.09
CA MET A 123 7.36 -1.29 2.82
C MET A 123 5.83 -1.27 2.78
N VAL A 124 5.17 -1.58 3.88
CA VAL A 124 3.71 -1.55 3.99
C VAL A 124 3.16 -0.14 3.97
N SER A 125 3.81 0.81 4.66
CA SER A 125 3.46 2.23 4.57
C SER A 125 3.56 2.74 3.13
N ARG A 126 4.60 2.31 2.39
CA ARG A 126 4.73 2.61 0.96
C ARG A 126 3.58 2.00 0.16
N LEU A 127 3.24 0.72 0.37
CA LEU A 127 2.13 0.07 -0.31
C LEU A 127 0.82 0.85 -0.11
N SER A 128 0.48 1.20 1.13
CA SER A 128 -0.73 1.97 1.45
C SER A 128 -0.77 3.31 0.71
N ARG A 129 0.34 4.06 0.72
CA ARG A 129 0.43 5.35 0.03
C ARG A 129 0.24 5.19 -1.48
N GLU A 130 0.89 4.21 -2.10
CA GLU A 130 0.76 3.99 -3.54
C GLU A 130 -0.64 3.51 -3.92
N THR A 131 -1.36 2.82 -3.02
CA THR A 131 -2.76 2.45 -3.19
C THR A 131 -3.68 3.68 -3.17
N GLU A 132 -3.44 4.65 -2.29
CA GLU A 132 -4.20 5.91 -2.28
C GLU A 132 -4.00 6.72 -3.58
N ILE A 133 -2.76 6.75 -4.09
CA ILE A 133 -2.46 7.42 -5.37
C ILE A 133 -3.20 6.73 -6.51
N TYR A 134 -3.20 5.39 -6.52
CA TYR A 134 -3.93 4.60 -7.51
C TYR A 134 -5.44 4.86 -7.46
N GLU A 135 -6.05 4.83 -6.27
CA GLU A 135 -7.46 5.19 -6.05
C GLU A 135 -7.77 6.60 -6.60
N SER A 136 -6.90 7.57 -6.36
CA SER A 136 -7.08 8.93 -6.89
C SER A 136 -7.05 9.00 -8.42
N TYR A 137 -6.23 8.17 -9.09
CA TYR A 137 -6.24 8.10 -10.55
C TYR A 137 -7.52 7.43 -11.09
N VAL A 138 -8.05 6.42 -10.39
CA VAL A 138 -9.33 5.81 -10.76
C VAL A 138 -10.48 6.81 -10.59
N GLU A 139 -10.50 7.58 -9.50
CA GLU A 139 -11.51 8.64 -9.28
C GLU A 139 -11.43 9.74 -10.36
N GLN A 140 -10.22 10.12 -10.77
CA GLN A 140 -10.01 11.06 -11.87
C GLN A 140 -10.53 10.51 -13.20
N LEU A 141 -10.27 9.23 -13.49
CA LEU A 141 -10.80 8.58 -14.70
C LEU A 141 -12.33 8.61 -14.68
N SER A 142 -12.94 8.21 -13.55
CA SER A 142 -14.39 8.22 -13.37
C SER A 142 -15.02 9.59 -13.53
N THR A 143 -14.31 10.64 -13.09
CA THR A 143 -14.77 12.02 -13.29
C THR A 143 -14.72 12.44 -14.75
N VAL A 144 -13.70 12.01 -15.50
CA VAL A 144 -13.52 12.36 -16.91
C VAL A 144 -14.49 11.60 -17.83
N THR A 145 -14.73 10.31 -17.57
CA THR A 145 -15.62 9.45 -18.36
C THR A 145 -17.09 9.60 -17.95
N GLY A 146 -17.35 9.98 -16.69
CA GLY A 146 -18.69 9.98 -16.11
C GLY A 146 -19.17 8.60 -15.66
N GLU A 147 -18.29 7.60 -15.63
CA GLU A 147 -18.56 6.21 -15.25
C GLU A 147 -17.77 5.80 -14.01
N ASP A 148 -18.34 4.99 -13.12
CA ASP A 148 -17.59 4.45 -11.97
C ASP A 148 -16.67 3.30 -12.43
N HIS A 149 -15.36 3.47 -12.23
CA HIS A 149 -14.32 2.52 -12.60
C HIS A 149 -13.70 1.81 -11.39
N ALA A 150 -14.20 2.03 -10.17
CA ALA A 150 -13.61 1.46 -8.95
C ALA A 150 -13.57 -0.08 -8.96
N GLU A 151 -14.60 -0.72 -9.53
CA GLU A 151 -14.67 -2.19 -9.68
C GLU A 151 -13.72 -2.69 -10.78
N GLU A 152 -13.70 -2.02 -11.95
CA GLU A 152 -12.81 -2.36 -13.07
C GLU A 152 -11.34 -2.40 -12.63
N PHE A 153 -10.92 -1.39 -11.87
CA PHE A 153 -9.55 -1.28 -11.35
C PHE A 153 -9.35 -1.92 -9.97
N ARG A 154 -10.38 -2.59 -9.45
CA ARG A 154 -10.33 -3.40 -8.22
C ARG A 154 -9.79 -2.65 -7.01
N VAL A 155 -10.17 -1.37 -6.88
CA VAL A 155 -9.69 -0.46 -5.84
C VAL A 155 -9.93 -1.05 -4.44
N ALA A 156 -11.08 -1.67 -4.22
CA ALA A 156 -11.44 -2.30 -2.94
C ALA A 156 -10.46 -3.42 -2.55
N GLU A 157 -10.01 -4.22 -3.51
CA GLU A 157 -9.08 -5.33 -3.26
C GLU A 157 -7.68 -4.82 -2.94
N TRP A 158 -7.19 -3.80 -3.67
CA TRP A 158 -5.92 -3.14 -3.36
C TRP A 158 -5.91 -2.53 -1.96
N LYS A 159 -7.01 -1.87 -1.56
CA LYS A 159 -7.16 -1.31 -0.21
C LYS A 159 -7.23 -2.38 0.86
N ALA A 160 -7.91 -3.50 0.59
CA ALA A 160 -7.94 -4.64 1.49
C ALA A 160 -6.54 -5.26 1.66
N LEU A 161 -5.77 -5.37 0.57
CA LEU A 161 -4.40 -5.87 0.63
C LEU A 161 -3.51 -4.97 1.49
N ALA A 162 -3.55 -3.65 1.27
CA ALA A 162 -2.78 -2.68 2.06
C ALA A 162 -3.16 -2.74 3.55
N THR A 163 -4.46 -2.78 3.86
CA THR A 163 -4.98 -2.91 5.24
C THR A 163 -4.47 -4.19 5.91
N ASN A 164 -4.58 -5.34 5.24
CA ASN A 164 -4.17 -6.60 5.81
C ASN A 164 -2.64 -6.68 6.00
N GLU A 165 -1.84 -6.13 5.07
CA GLU A 165 -0.39 -6.05 5.25
C GLU A 165 -0.01 -5.11 6.41
N GLN A 166 -0.79 -4.05 6.65
CA GLN A 166 -0.64 -3.16 7.82
C GLN A 166 -0.90 -3.91 9.12
N GLU A 167 -2.03 -4.61 9.22
CA GLU A 167 -2.36 -5.45 10.37
C GLU A 167 -1.27 -6.52 10.62
N ARG A 168 -0.82 -7.19 9.56
CA ARG A 168 0.29 -8.15 9.66
C ARG A 168 1.58 -7.51 10.17
N SER A 169 1.89 -6.30 9.74
CA SER A 169 3.07 -5.55 10.19
C SER A 169 2.96 -5.19 11.68
N GLU A 170 1.79 -4.76 12.13
CA GLU A 170 1.52 -4.43 13.54
C GLU A 170 1.60 -5.66 14.43
N LEU A 171 1.06 -6.81 14.01
CA LEU A 171 1.18 -8.07 14.72
C LEU A 171 2.63 -8.53 14.84
N LEU A 172 3.44 -8.38 13.79
CA LEU A 172 4.87 -8.70 13.84
C LEU A 172 5.64 -7.77 14.79
N ALA A 173 5.32 -6.48 14.80
CA ALA A 173 5.89 -5.55 15.78
C ALA A 173 5.47 -5.92 17.22
N SER A 174 4.21 -6.31 17.42
CA SER A 174 3.71 -6.79 18.72
C SER A 174 4.47 -8.03 19.18
N LEU A 175 4.71 -9.01 18.29
CA LEU A 175 5.51 -10.19 18.62
C LEU A 175 6.95 -9.85 19.03
N VAL A 176 7.59 -8.87 18.39
CA VAL A 176 8.91 -8.38 18.80
C VAL A 176 8.85 -7.76 20.21
N ASN A 177 7.85 -6.92 20.49
CA ASN A 177 7.67 -6.33 21.82
C ASN A 177 7.38 -7.39 22.91
N LEU A 178 6.62 -8.42 22.58
CA LEU A 178 6.34 -9.54 23.48
C LEU A 178 7.60 -10.36 23.75
N GLN A 179 8.45 -10.58 22.74
CA GLN A 179 9.75 -11.24 22.94
C GLN A 179 10.66 -10.44 23.90
N ASP A 180 10.68 -9.12 23.80
CA ASP A 180 11.41 -8.25 24.73
C ASP A 180 10.89 -8.42 26.17
N GLN A 181 9.57 -8.45 26.35
CA GLN A 181 8.95 -8.69 27.66
C GLN A 181 9.29 -10.08 28.21
N ILE A 182 9.35 -11.11 27.38
CA ILE A 182 9.80 -12.45 27.78
C ILE A 182 11.25 -12.39 28.29
N ILE A 183 12.16 -11.77 27.53
CA ILE A 183 13.58 -11.63 27.91
C ILE A 183 13.71 -10.88 29.24
N ALA A 184 13.02 -9.75 29.39
CA ALA A 184 13.02 -8.96 30.62
C ALA A 184 12.46 -9.75 31.82
N THR A 185 11.40 -10.53 31.61
CA THR A 185 10.78 -11.37 32.65
C THR A 185 11.73 -12.49 33.11
N LEU A 186 12.44 -13.13 32.17
CA LEU A 186 13.46 -14.13 32.46
C LEU A 186 14.67 -13.52 33.21
N LEU A 187 15.08 -12.31 32.83
CA LEU A 187 16.15 -11.56 33.52
C LEU A 187 15.81 -11.24 34.98
N ASN A 188 14.54 -11.03 35.28
CA ASN A 188 14.04 -10.81 36.64
C ASN A 188 13.94 -12.11 37.47
N GLY A 189 14.38 -13.24 36.93
CA GLY A 189 14.46 -14.53 37.63
C GLY A 189 13.18 -15.37 37.57
N ALA A 190 12.18 -14.94 36.79
CA ALA A 190 11.00 -15.74 36.53
C ALA A 190 11.33 -16.91 35.58
N SER A 191 10.56 -17.98 35.65
CA SER A 191 10.67 -19.12 34.73
C SER A 191 9.61 -19.06 33.63
N ALA A 192 9.77 -19.87 32.58
CA ALA A 192 8.80 -19.98 31.49
C ALA A 192 7.38 -20.43 31.94
N THR A 193 7.28 -21.06 33.12
CA THR A 193 6.01 -21.55 33.71
C THR A 193 5.51 -20.67 34.86
N SER A 194 6.13 -19.50 35.06
CA SER A 194 5.76 -18.59 36.14
C SER A 194 4.41 -17.91 35.86
N PRO A 195 3.66 -17.52 36.90
CA PRO A 195 2.43 -16.74 36.75
C PRO A 195 2.62 -15.46 35.93
N GLU A 196 3.78 -14.80 36.06
CA GLU A 196 4.15 -13.59 35.34
C GLU A 196 4.34 -13.82 33.83
N MET A 197 4.81 -15.01 33.44
CA MET A 197 5.01 -15.39 32.03
C MET A 197 3.70 -15.75 31.31
N THR A 198 2.72 -16.26 32.06
CA THR A 198 1.44 -16.76 31.51
C THR A 198 0.69 -15.74 30.63
N PRO A 199 0.46 -14.48 31.07
CA PRO A 199 -0.23 -13.50 30.23
C PRO A 199 0.55 -13.16 28.95
N ILE A 200 1.87 -13.06 29.01
CA ILE A 200 2.72 -12.76 27.85
C ILE A 200 2.60 -13.88 26.79
N LEU A 201 2.67 -15.15 27.23
CA LEU A 201 2.53 -16.29 26.33
C LEU A 201 1.12 -16.42 25.75
N TYR A 202 0.09 -15.97 26.47
CA TYR A 202 -1.27 -15.89 25.94
C TYR A 202 -1.35 -14.88 24.79
N GLU A 203 -0.82 -13.66 24.98
CA GLU A 203 -0.79 -12.63 23.92
C GLU A 203 0.04 -13.05 22.72
N VAL A 204 1.18 -13.74 22.93
CA VAL A 204 1.97 -14.32 21.84
C VAL A 204 1.12 -15.28 21.00
N ARG A 205 0.34 -16.14 21.65
CA ARG A 205 -0.51 -17.11 20.97
C ARG A 205 -1.62 -16.42 20.17
N GLU A 206 -2.29 -15.44 20.77
CA GLU A 206 -3.34 -14.68 20.10
C GLU A 206 -2.81 -13.93 18.86
N ALA A 207 -1.64 -13.30 18.97
CA ALA A 207 -0.99 -12.64 17.85
C ALA A 207 -0.60 -13.63 16.74
N GLN A 208 -0.10 -14.83 17.10
CA GLN A 208 0.23 -15.88 16.13
C GLN A 208 -1.00 -16.43 15.41
N ASP A 209 -2.08 -16.69 16.13
CA ASP A 209 -3.33 -17.20 15.56
C ASP A 209 -3.93 -16.17 14.58
N THR A 210 -3.93 -14.89 14.95
CA THR A 210 -4.37 -13.80 14.05
C THR A 210 -3.45 -13.67 12.83
N LEU A 211 -2.13 -13.76 13.02
CA LEU A 211 -1.15 -13.73 11.92
C LEU A 211 -1.39 -14.80 10.87
N ILE A 212 -1.80 -16.01 11.28
CA ILE A 212 -2.12 -17.11 10.35
C ILE A 212 -3.31 -16.72 9.45
N VAL A 213 -4.37 -16.16 10.05
CA VAL A 213 -5.58 -15.74 9.33
C VAL A 213 -5.26 -14.60 8.36
N VAL A 214 -4.62 -13.55 8.83
CA VAL A 214 -4.27 -12.37 8.02
C VAL A 214 -3.32 -12.75 6.88
N THR A 215 -2.32 -13.59 7.15
CA THR A 215 -1.38 -14.07 6.12
C THR A 215 -2.09 -14.82 5.00
N LYS A 216 -3.10 -15.63 5.34
CA LYS A 216 -3.93 -16.31 4.34
C LYS A 216 -4.73 -15.31 3.50
N GLN A 217 -5.42 -14.37 4.12
CA GLN A 217 -6.20 -13.34 3.40
C GLN A 217 -5.31 -12.53 2.44
N ILE A 218 -4.10 -12.14 2.87
CA ILE A 218 -3.13 -11.46 2.01
C ILE A 218 -2.70 -12.37 0.84
N SER A 219 -2.48 -13.65 1.08
CA SER A 219 -2.13 -14.60 0.02
C SER A 219 -3.24 -14.74 -1.02
N ASP A 220 -4.49 -14.82 -0.57
CA ASP A 220 -5.67 -14.93 -1.44
C ASP A 220 -5.84 -13.65 -2.28
N LEU A 221 -5.74 -12.47 -1.66
CA LEU A 221 -5.79 -11.17 -2.34
C LEU A 221 -4.64 -10.97 -3.33
N ARG A 222 -3.40 -11.35 -2.99
CA ARG A 222 -2.29 -11.26 -3.96
C ARG A 222 -2.48 -12.19 -5.13
N THR A 223 -3.00 -13.39 -4.90
CA THR A 223 -3.31 -14.33 -5.99
C THR A 223 -4.40 -13.77 -6.90
N SER A 224 -5.38 -13.05 -6.36
CA SER A 224 -6.37 -12.38 -7.20
C SER A 224 -5.77 -11.20 -7.96
N LEU A 225 -4.96 -10.35 -7.30
CA LEU A 225 -4.48 -9.06 -7.83
C LEU A 225 -3.26 -9.17 -8.76
N VAL A 226 -2.34 -10.08 -8.45
CA VAL A 226 -0.98 -10.14 -9.04
C VAL A 226 -0.80 -11.38 -9.92
N ALA A 227 -1.83 -12.22 -10.10
CA ALA A 227 -1.76 -13.34 -11.05
C ALA A 227 -1.64 -12.82 -12.50
N LEU A 228 -0.39 -12.69 -12.93
CA LEU A 228 0.10 -12.72 -14.31
C LEU A 228 0.53 -14.15 -14.66
#